data_AF-A0A2K8SWM9-F1
#
_entry.id   AF-A0A2K8SWM9-F1
#
_cell.length_a   1.000
_cell.length_b   1.000
_cell.length_c   1.000
_cell.angle_alpha   90.00
_cell.angle_beta   90.00
_cell.angle_gamma   90.00
#
_symmetry.space_group_name_H-M   'P 1'
#
loop_
_entity.id
_entity.type
_entity.pdbx_description
1 polymer ?
#
loop_
_entity_poly.entity_id
_entity_poly.type
_entity_poly.pdbx_seq_one_letter_code
_entity_poly.pdbx_strand_id
1 'polypeptide(L)'
;MRTTRVPLQQGNAYGWRIKLKDYQGEVKWREVLRLPKPPETWGTDNGEDFSISADGTTSVTRRTQSAPDGVIENFWTIAPGDPLGKHRIEVYIDDRLISTFEFEIIPVKQI
;
A
#
# COMPACT_ATOMS: atom_id res chain seq x y z
N MET A 1 -6.11 -1.27 13.85
CA MET A 1 -7.53 -0.93 13.58
C MET A 1 -7.71 -0.79 12.07
N ARG A 2 -8.79 -1.31 11.49
CA ARG A 2 -9.11 -1.05 10.08
C ARG A 2 -9.75 0.34 9.97
N THR A 3 -9.24 1.18 9.08
CA THR A 3 -9.78 2.51 8.78
C THR A 3 -9.63 2.79 7.29
N THR A 4 -10.49 3.66 6.75
CA THR A 4 -10.36 4.23 5.39
C THR A 4 -9.95 5.69 5.43
N ARG A 5 -9.65 6.23 6.61
CA ARG A 5 -9.17 7.61 6.82
C ARG A 5 -7.83 7.55 7.52
N VAL A 6 -6.79 7.98 6.82
CA VAL A 6 -5.40 7.96 7.28
C VAL A 6 -4.96 9.40 7.56
N PRO A 7 -4.61 9.77 8.79
CA PRO A 7 -4.10 11.11 9.06
C PRO A 7 -2.76 11.33 8.35
N LEU A 8 -2.59 12.49 7.70
CA LEU A 8 -1.32 12.97 7.12
C LEU A 8 -0.36 13.36 8.25
N GLN A 9 0.18 12.37 8.92
CA GLN A 9 1.13 12.53 10.01
C GLN A 9 2.35 11.69 9.68
N GLN A 10 3.47 12.37 9.44
CA GLN A 10 4.74 11.73 9.08
C GLN A 10 5.10 10.62 10.06
N GLY A 11 5.57 9.48 9.53
CA GLY A 11 5.94 8.32 10.33
C GLY A 11 4.78 7.38 10.66
N ASN A 12 3.52 7.79 10.48
CA ASN A 12 2.40 6.86 10.58
C ASN A 12 2.44 5.85 9.43
N ALA A 13 2.10 4.60 9.72
CA ALA A 13 2.00 3.56 8.72
C ALA A 13 0.54 3.34 8.29
N TYR A 14 0.33 3.11 7.00
CA TYR A 14 -0.92 2.61 6.43
C TYR A 14 -0.62 1.45 5.49
N GLY A 15 -1.63 0.65 5.14
CA GLY A 15 -1.40 -0.49 4.27
C GLY A 15 -2.56 -1.45 4.27
N TRP A 16 -2.26 -2.70 3.92
CA TRP A 16 -3.24 -3.76 3.84
C TRP A 16 -2.71 -5.03 4.51
N ARG A 17 -3.66 -5.84 4.96
CA ARG A 17 -3.45 -7.19 5.46
C ARG A 17 -4.56 -8.05 4.89
N ILE A 18 -4.21 -9.18 4.29
CA ILE A 18 -5.16 -10.14 3.70
C ILE A 18 -4.93 -11.51 4.32
N LYS A 19 -6.02 -12.19 4.68
CA LYS A 19 -6.03 -13.58 5.14
C LYS A 19 -6.45 -14.48 3.97
N LEU A 20 -5.54 -15.31 3.51
CA LEU A 20 -5.76 -16.36 2.54
C LEU A 20 -6.33 -17.58 3.27
N LYS A 21 -7.47 -18.08 2.82
CA LYS A 21 -8.15 -19.22 3.43
C LYS A 21 -7.39 -20.50 3.08
N ASP A 22 -7.15 -21.34 4.09
CA ASP A 22 -6.55 -22.68 3.96
C ASP A 22 -5.21 -22.68 3.19
N TYR A 23 -4.44 -21.61 3.30
CA TYR A 23 -3.17 -21.44 2.60
C TYR A 23 -1.99 -21.34 3.58
N GLN A 24 -0.92 -22.06 3.29
CA GLN A 24 0.39 -21.93 3.94
C GLN A 24 1.47 -22.08 2.87
N GLY A 25 2.47 -21.19 2.89
CA GLY A 25 3.57 -21.21 1.91
C GLY A 25 4.02 -19.81 1.51
N GLU A 26 4.81 -19.73 0.44
CA GLU A 26 5.26 -18.48 -0.16
C GLU A 26 4.26 -17.96 -1.19
N VAL A 27 3.85 -16.71 -1.02
CA VAL A 27 2.95 -16.01 -1.93
C VAL A 27 3.75 -14.99 -2.73
N LYS A 28 3.60 -15.04 -4.05
CA LYS A 28 4.02 -13.95 -4.93
C LYS A 28 2.85 -13.00 -5.12
N TRP A 29 2.99 -11.77 -4.65
CA TRP A 29 1.98 -10.75 -4.80
C TRP A 29 2.52 -9.54 -5.53
N ARG A 30 1.60 -8.83 -6.19
CA ARG A 30 1.82 -7.53 -6.82
C ARG A 30 0.85 -6.53 -6.21
N GLU A 31 1.38 -5.42 -5.74
CA GLU A 31 0.62 -4.26 -5.32
C GLU A 31 0.68 -3.18 -6.39
N VAL A 32 -0.43 -2.51 -6.65
CA VAL A 32 -0.47 -1.25 -7.39
C VAL A 32 -1.11 -0.18 -6.50
N LEU A 33 -0.31 0.78 -6.04
CA LEU A 33 -0.76 1.92 -5.26
C LEU A 33 -0.92 3.14 -6.17
N ARG A 34 -2.08 3.79 -6.08
CA ARG A 34 -2.43 5.00 -6.84
C ARG A 34 -2.69 6.15 -5.91
N LEU A 35 -2.02 7.25 -6.21
CA LEU A 35 -2.09 8.51 -5.51
C LEU A 35 -2.89 9.53 -6.35
N PRO A 36 -3.57 10.50 -5.72
CA PRO A 36 -4.32 11.52 -6.45
C PRO A 36 -3.42 12.58 -7.10
N LYS A 37 -2.17 12.70 -6.66
CA LYS A 37 -1.10 13.53 -7.24
C LYS A 37 0.26 12.94 -6.82
N PRO A 38 1.38 13.25 -7.49
CA PRO A 38 2.68 12.76 -7.07
C PRO A 38 3.06 13.29 -5.67
N PRO A 39 3.73 12.48 -4.83
CA PRO A 39 4.28 12.91 -3.55
C PRO A 39 5.63 13.62 -3.78
N GLU A 40 6.13 14.33 -2.77
CA GLU A 40 7.51 14.88 -2.83
C GLU A 40 8.55 13.76 -2.79
N THR A 41 8.31 12.77 -1.91
CA THR A 41 9.12 11.57 -1.79
C THR A 41 8.21 10.37 -1.58
N TRP A 42 8.58 9.22 -2.15
CA TRP A 42 7.88 7.98 -1.84
C TRP A 42 8.35 7.47 -0.47
N GLY A 43 7.40 7.05 0.37
CA GLY A 43 7.69 6.36 1.61
C GLY A 43 8.57 5.13 1.36
N THR A 44 9.31 4.70 2.39
CA THR A 44 10.37 3.69 2.27
C THR A 44 9.89 2.43 1.54
N ASP A 45 10.44 2.20 0.35
CA ASP A 45 10.47 0.89 -0.28
C ASP A 45 11.86 0.28 -0.08
N ASN A 46 11.88 -0.97 0.36
CA ASN A 46 13.10 -1.73 0.68
C ASN A 46 13.20 -2.99 -0.22
N GLY A 47 12.52 -3.03 -1.37
CA GLY A 47 12.38 -4.24 -2.19
C GLY A 47 13.02 -4.13 -3.57
N GLU A 48 13.45 -5.28 -4.13
CA GLU A 48 14.13 -5.35 -5.43
C GLU A 48 13.21 -5.23 -6.66
N ASP A 49 11.90 -5.02 -6.49
CA ASP A 49 10.92 -4.96 -7.58
C ASP A 49 9.85 -3.88 -7.31
N PHE A 50 10.32 -2.63 -7.33
CA PHE A 50 9.52 -1.42 -7.20
C PHE A 50 9.72 -0.50 -8.41
N SER A 51 8.63 0.07 -8.89
CA SER A 51 8.63 1.00 -10.01
C SER A 51 7.58 2.07 -9.83
N ILE A 52 7.84 3.25 -10.40
CA ILE A 52 6.93 4.40 -10.37
C ILE A 52 6.57 4.76 -11.82
N SER A 53 5.30 5.11 -12.06
CA SER A 53 4.83 5.60 -13.35
C SER A 53 5.48 6.93 -13.74
N ALA A 54 5.49 7.27 -15.02
CA ALA A 54 6.11 8.50 -15.52
C ALA A 54 5.52 9.79 -14.94
N ASP A 55 4.23 9.77 -14.56
CA ASP A 55 3.54 10.90 -13.91
C ASP A 55 3.73 10.93 -12.39
N GLY A 56 4.44 9.95 -11.82
CA GLY A 56 4.72 9.87 -10.38
C GLY A 56 3.51 9.53 -9.50
N THR A 57 2.36 9.15 -10.08
CA THR A 57 1.12 8.92 -9.31
C THR A 57 0.87 7.46 -8.97
N THR A 58 1.56 6.53 -9.62
CA THR A 58 1.36 5.10 -9.43
C THR A 58 2.69 4.43 -9.06
N SER A 59 2.69 3.62 -8.01
CA SER A 59 3.75 2.66 -7.77
C SER A 59 3.27 1.23 -8.02
N VAL A 60 4.20 0.38 -8.44
CA VAL A 60 4.01 -1.06 -8.54
C VAL A 60 5.11 -1.74 -7.74
N THR A 61 4.71 -2.56 -6.78
CA THR A 61 5.61 -3.34 -5.93
C THR A 61 5.31 -4.82 -6.12
N ARG A 62 6.34 -5.65 -6.29
CA ARG A 62 6.19 -7.12 -6.30
C ARG A 62 7.06 -7.73 -5.21
N ARG A 63 6.52 -8.69 -4.48
CA ARG A 63 7.28 -9.41 -3.45
C ARG A 63 6.86 -10.87 -3.39
N THR A 64 7.83 -11.70 -3.01
CA THR A 64 7.59 -13.04 -2.49
C THR A 64 7.56 -12.95 -0.97
N GLN A 65 6.49 -13.40 -0.34
CA GLN A 65 6.29 -13.33 1.11
C GLN A 65 5.83 -14.68 1.63
N SER A 66 6.50 -15.22 2.64
CA SER A 66 5.96 -16.33 3.44
C SER A 66 4.68 -15.89 4.13
N ALA A 67 3.63 -16.70 4.01
CA ALA A 67 2.32 -16.44 4.59
C ALA A 67 2.04 -17.39 5.78
N PRO A 68 2.67 -17.19 6.95
CA PRO A 68 2.30 -17.93 8.15
C PRO A 68 0.83 -17.63 8.47
N ASP A 69 0.10 -18.70 8.81
CA ASP A 69 -1.36 -18.67 8.96
C ASP A 69 -2.08 -18.10 7.72
N GLY A 70 -1.49 -18.13 6.53
CA GLY A 70 -2.09 -17.56 5.32
C GLY A 70 -2.22 -16.03 5.37
N VAL A 71 -1.43 -15.32 6.17
CA VAL A 71 -1.47 -13.84 6.21
C VAL A 71 -0.39 -13.25 5.31
N ILE A 72 -0.81 -12.34 4.43
CA ILE A 72 0.09 -11.45 3.68
C ILE A 72 -0.25 -10.00 4.00
N GLU A 73 0.75 -9.13 3.94
CA GLU A 73 0.60 -7.72 4.28
C GLU A 73 1.71 -6.87 3.69
N ASN A 74 1.38 -5.61 3.45
CA ASN A 74 2.35 -4.59 3.12
C ASN A 74 1.93 -3.25 3.72
N PHE A 75 2.91 -2.43 4.08
CA PHE A 75 2.71 -1.13 4.69
C PHE A 75 3.60 -0.07 4.05
N TRP A 76 3.05 1.13 3.99
CA TRP A 76 3.71 2.36 3.59
C TRP A 76 3.79 3.27 4.80
N THR A 77 4.87 4.04 4.87
CA THR A 77 5.01 5.11 5.86
C THR A 77 4.61 6.42 5.21
N ILE A 78 3.79 7.22 5.90
CA ILE A 78 3.48 8.58 5.48
C ILE A 78 4.77 9.38 5.35
N ALA A 79 5.08 9.81 4.13
CA ALA A 79 6.25 10.60 3.80
C ALA A 79 5.91 12.10 3.76
N PRO A 80 6.91 12.99 3.88
CA PRO A 80 6.73 14.41 3.57
C PRO A 80 6.15 14.60 2.17
N GLY A 81 5.14 15.45 2.07
CA GLY A 81 4.49 15.76 0.80
C GLY A 81 3.52 14.68 0.30
N ASP A 82 3.23 13.63 1.08
CA ASP A 82 2.18 12.67 0.73
C ASP A 82 0.87 13.40 0.47
N PRO A 83 0.19 13.06 -0.64
CA PRO A 83 -0.93 13.84 -1.08
C PRO A 83 -2.15 13.60 -0.21
N LEU A 84 -2.90 14.66 0.09
CA LEU A 84 -4.25 14.50 0.63
C LEU A 84 -5.19 13.94 -0.44
N GLY A 85 -6.26 13.30 0.00
CA GLY A 85 -7.34 12.83 -0.86
C GLY A 85 -7.30 11.33 -1.10
N LYS A 86 -8.01 10.90 -2.15
CA LYS A 86 -8.32 9.49 -2.41
C LYS A 86 -7.12 8.72 -2.93
N HIS A 87 -6.85 7.61 -2.27
CA HIS A 87 -5.83 6.64 -2.61
C HIS A 87 -6.49 5.30 -2.91
N ARG A 88 -5.83 4.49 -3.73
CA ARG A 88 -6.29 3.16 -4.08
C ARG A 88 -5.13 2.18 -4.11
N ILE A 89 -5.28 1.06 -3.42
CA ILE A 89 -4.36 -0.08 -3.51
C ILE A 89 -5.09 -1.25 -4.15
N GLU A 90 -4.50 -1.81 -5.20
CA GLU A 90 -4.94 -3.03 -5.86
C GLU A 90 -3.91 -4.13 -5.57
N VAL A 91 -4.34 -5.26 -5.01
CA VAL A 91 -3.45 -6.39 -4.70
C VAL A 91 -3.78 -7.57 -5.59
N TYR A 92 -2.75 -8.15 -6.20
CA TYR A 92 -2.83 -9.25 -7.13
C TYR A 92 -2.00 -10.44 -6.64
N ILE A 93 -2.48 -11.65 -6.90
CA ILE A 93 -1.73 -12.92 -6.78
C ILE A 93 -1.92 -13.65 -8.12
N ASP A 94 -0.83 -14.15 -8.72
CA ASP A 94 -0.84 -14.81 -10.04
C ASP A 94 -1.63 -13.99 -11.09
N ASP A 95 -1.39 -12.68 -11.13
CA ASP A 95 -2.07 -11.68 -11.96
C ASP A 95 -3.59 -11.56 -11.81
N ARG A 96 -4.19 -12.27 -10.85
CA ARG A 96 -5.58 -12.09 -10.47
C ARG A 96 -5.70 -11.02 -9.39
N LEU A 97 -6.57 -10.03 -9.61
CA LEU A 97 -6.95 -9.06 -8.58
C LEU A 97 -7.67 -9.79 -7.44
N ILE A 98 -7.09 -9.77 -6.24
CA ILE A 98 -7.65 -10.42 -5.06
C ILE A 98 -8.33 -9.43 -4.10
N SER A 99 -7.92 -8.16 -4.12
CA SER A 99 -8.49 -7.13 -3.27
C SER A 99 -8.25 -5.73 -3.83
N THR A 100 -9.18 -4.82 -3.53
CA THR A 100 -9.02 -3.38 -3.72
C THR A 100 -9.28 -2.69 -2.40
N PHE A 101 -8.40 -1.77 -2.01
CA PHE A 101 -8.54 -0.92 -0.84
C PHE A 101 -8.61 0.53 -1.28
N GLU A 102 -9.72 1.20 -0.99
CA GLU A 102 -9.88 2.64 -1.19
C GLU A 102 -9.84 3.33 0.17
N PHE A 103 -9.03 4.37 0.28
CA PHE A 103 -8.87 5.14 1.50
C PHE A 103 -8.54 6.60 1.16
N GLU A 104 -8.60 7.46 2.17
CA GLU A 104 -8.31 8.87 2.04
C GLU A 104 -7.24 9.28 3.04
N ILE A 105 -6.19 9.94 2.55
CA ILE A 105 -5.27 10.66 3.42
C ILE A 105 -5.92 12.01 3.75
N ILE A 106 -6.14 12.26 5.03
CA ILE A 106 -6.84 13.44 5.55
C ILE A 106 -5.90 14.33 6.37
N PRO A 107 -6.15 15.65 6.45
CA PRO A 107 -5.39 16.51 7.34
C PRO A 107 -5.48 16.02 8.80
N VAL A 108 -4.39 16.16 9.55
CA VAL A 108 -4.45 16.06 11.01
C VAL A 108 -5.25 17.25 11.51
N LYS A 109 -6.26 17.02 12.36
CA LYS A 109 -6.93 18.12 13.05
C LYS A 109 -5.90 18.82 13.92
N GLN A 110 -5.60 20.09 13.62
CA GLN A 110 -4.90 20.95 14.57
C GLN A 110 -5.86 21.20 15.74
N ILE A 111 -5.39 20.90 16.95
CA ILE A 111 -6.05 21.21 18.22
C ILE A 111 -5.43 22.49 18.75
#